data_AF-A0A452UVM3-F1
#
_entry.id   AF-A0A452UVM3-F1
#
_cell.length_a   1.000
_cell.length_b   1.000
_cell.length_c   1.000
_cell.angle_alpha   90.00
_cell.angle_beta   90.00
_cell.angle_gamma   90.00
#
_symmetry.space_group_name_H-M   'P 1'
#
loop_
_entity.id
_entity.type
_entity.pdbx_description
1 polymer ?
#
loop_
_entity_poly.entity_id
_entity_poly.type
_entity_poly.pdbx_seq_one_letter_code
_entity_poly.pdbx_strand_id
1 'polypeptide(L)'
;MRMLLHLSLLALGAAYVSVTAAESTMNGLVAETLTLLSAHRTLLIGDGVIFFLIPTHQLCIEEVFQGIDILKNRTAQGEAVDKLFRNLSLIKQHIEHQKKKCAGERWRVKKFLDYLQVFLGVINTEWTTES
;
A
#
# COMPACT_ATOMS: atom_id res chain seq x y z
N MET A 1 15.15 -36.18 16.91
CA MET A 1 14.81 -34.79 17.32
C MET A 1 15.70 -33.71 16.70
N ARG A 2 17.02 -33.91 16.55
CA ARG A 2 17.95 -32.90 16.01
C ARG A 2 17.65 -32.44 14.57
N MET A 3 17.21 -33.34 13.69
CA MET A 3 16.90 -33.03 12.28
C MET A 3 15.60 -32.21 12.10
N LEU A 4 14.59 -32.47 12.94
CA LEU A 4 13.32 -31.71 12.95
C LEU A 4 13.53 -30.27 13.44
N LEU A 5 14.43 -30.05 14.40
CA LEU A 5 14.84 -28.73 14.86
C LEU A 5 15.58 -27.93 13.77
N HIS A 6 16.45 -28.59 12.98
CA HIS A 6 17.11 -27.93 11.85
C HIS A 6 16.14 -27.59 10.71
N LEU A 7 15.18 -28.47 10.41
CA LEU A 7 14.14 -28.21 9.41
C LEU A 7 13.21 -27.05 9.82
N SER A 8 12.86 -26.95 11.10
CA SER A 8 12.04 -25.85 11.61
C SER A 8 12.82 -24.52 11.64
N LEU A 9 14.12 -24.52 11.98
CA LEU A 9 14.97 -23.33 11.85
C LEU A 9 15.13 -22.88 10.39
N LEU A 10 15.29 -23.82 9.44
CA LEU A 10 15.39 -23.51 8.02
C LEU A 10 14.07 -22.96 7.47
N ALA A 11 12.93 -23.50 7.90
CA ALA A 11 11.61 -22.99 7.53
C ALA A 11 11.37 -21.58 8.10
N LEU A 12 11.77 -21.32 9.35
CA LEU A 12 11.68 -19.99 9.96
C LEU A 12 12.58 -18.97 9.24
N GLY A 13 13.80 -19.39 8.88
CA GLY A 13 14.74 -18.56 8.13
C GLY A 13 14.24 -18.23 6.72
N ALA A 14 13.68 -19.20 6.01
CA ALA A 14 13.10 -18.99 4.68
C ALA A 14 11.84 -18.09 4.72
N ALA A 15 11.02 -18.22 5.76
CA ALA A 15 9.85 -17.36 5.97
C ALA A 15 10.27 -15.91 6.30
N TYR A 16 11.33 -15.72 7.09
CA TYR A 16 11.84 -14.39 7.43
C TYR A 16 12.44 -13.66 6.20
N VAL A 17 13.26 -14.37 5.42
CA VAL A 17 13.86 -13.82 4.18
C VAL A 17 12.78 -13.44 3.17
N SER A 18 11.72 -14.25 3.02
CA SER A 18 10.64 -13.97 2.07
C SER A 18 9.78 -12.75 2.48
N VAL A 19 9.57 -12.51 3.77
CA VAL A 19 8.88 -11.29 4.25
C VAL A 19 9.73 -10.04 3.97
N THR A 20 11.04 -10.07 4.27
CA THR A 20 11.94 -8.93 4.00
C THR A 20 12.11 -8.65 2.51
N ALA A 21 12.10 -9.68 1.67
CA ALA A 21 12.14 -9.54 0.22
C ALA A 21 10.83 -8.94 -0.31
N ALA A 22 9.68 -9.33 0.21
CA ALA A 22 8.39 -8.76 -0.20
C ALA A 22 8.25 -7.28 0.18
N GLU A 23 8.73 -6.88 1.35
CA GLU A 23 8.71 -5.48 1.81
C GLU A 23 9.70 -4.60 1.01
N SER A 24 10.90 -5.12 0.71
CA SER A 24 11.84 -4.43 -0.20
C SER A 24 11.31 -4.32 -1.62
N THR A 25 10.53 -5.31 -2.08
CA THR A 25 9.86 -5.29 -3.38
C THR A 25 8.77 -4.21 -3.44
N MET A 26 7.98 -4.03 -2.37
CA MET A 26 6.96 -2.97 -2.33
C MET A 26 7.56 -1.57 -2.27
N ASN A 27 8.62 -1.36 -1.50
CA ASN A 27 9.32 -0.07 -1.45
C ASN A 27 9.93 0.28 -2.82
N GLY A 28 10.54 -0.69 -3.50
CA GLY A 28 11.04 -0.52 -4.87
C GLY A 28 9.92 -0.20 -5.86
N LEU A 29 8.79 -0.90 -5.76
CA LEU A 29 7.61 -0.67 -6.60
C LEU A 29 7.06 0.75 -6.40
N VAL A 30 6.93 1.23 -5.16
CA VAL A 30 6.48 2.59 -4.85
C VAL A 30 7.46 3.62 -5.41
N ALA A 31 8.77 3.45 -5.21
CA ALA A 31 9.78 4.36 -5.73
C ALA A 31 9.77 4.45 -7.27
N GLU A 32 9.63 3.30 -7.95
CA GLU A 32 9.48 3.26 -9.41
C GLU A 32 8.18 3.97 -9.85
N THR A 33 7.07 3.70 -9.15
CA THR A 33 5.77 4.32 -9.44
C THR A 33 5.82 5.83 -9.30
N LEU A 34 6.47 6.35 -8.26
CA LEU A 34 6.70 7.78 -8.07
C LEU A 34 7.53 8.40 -9.20
N THR A 35 8.56 7.67 -9.66
CA THR A 35 9.39 8.10 -10.80
C THR A 35 8.57 8.18 -12.09
N LEU A 36 7.76 7.14 -12.37
CA LEU A 36 6.87 7.13 -13.53
C LEU A 36 5.81 8.23 -13.44
N LEU A 37 5.21 8.44 -12.27
CA LEU A 37 4.23 9.50 -12.04
C LEU A 37 4.82 10.88 -12.32
N SER A 38 6.03 11.13 -11.84
CA SER A 38 6.76 12.38 -12.09
C SER A 38 7.04 12.58 -13.59
N ALA A 39 7.56 11.56 -14.26
CA ALA A 39 7.91 11.61 -15.68
C ALA A 39 6.70 11.83 -16.61
N HIS A 40 5.52 11.32 -16.24
CA HIS A 40 4.31 11.40 -17.05
C HIS A 40 3.32 12.47 -16.59
N ARG A 41 3.70 13.33 -15.63
CA ARG A 41 2.80 14.32 -15.02
C ARG A 41 2.10 15.21 -16.06
N THR A 42 2.83 15.71 -17.06
CA THR A 42 2.26 16.56 -18.13
C THR A 42 1.21 15.81 -18.94
N LEU A 43 1.47 14.55 -19.28
CA LEU A 43 0.53 13.71 -20.01
C LEU A 43 -0.73 13.40 -19.18
N LEU A 44 -0.57 13.15 -17.89
CA LEU A 44 -1.67 12.84 -16.96
C LEU A 44 -2.57 14.05 -16.69
N ILE A 45 -1.99 15.26 -16.69
CA ILE A 45 -2.77 16.50 -16.59
C ILE A 45 -3.61 16.72 -17.85
N GLY A 46 -3.02 16.47 -19.03
CA GLY A 46 -3.68 16.68 -20.32
C GLY A 46 -4.17 18.11 -20.53
N ASP A 47 -5.15 18.29 -21.43
CA ASP A 47 -5.70 19.61 -21.79
C ASP A 47 -7.05 19.94 -21.11
N GLY A 48 -7.53 19.09 -20.19
CA GLY A 48 -8.89 19.15 -19.63
C GLY A 48 -8.96 19.57 -18.17
N VAL A 49 -10.04 20.25 -17.77
CA VAL A 49 -10.37 20.52 -16.37
C VAL A 49 -11.08 19.30 -15.78
N ILE A 50 -10.33 18.43 -15.11
CA ILE A 50 -10.89 17.34 -14.32
C ILE A 50 -10.91 17.75 -12.86
N PHE A 51 -12.09 17.73 -12.26
CA PHE A 51 -12.24 17.86 -10.82
C PHE A 51 -12.07 16.47 -10.20
N PHE A 52 -10.98 16.27 -9.49
CA PHE A 52 -10.83 15.16 -8.57
C PHE A 52 -11.26 15.64 -7.18
N LEU A 53 -11.97 14.81 -6.44
CA LEU A 53 -12.07 15.02 -5.00
C LEU A 53 -10.66 14.85 -4.43
N ILE A 54 -10.13 15.90 -3.79
CA ILE A 54 -8.82 15.83 -3.14
C ILE A 54 -9.05 15.21 -1.77
N PRO A 55 -8.56 13.99 -1.52
CA PRO A 55 -8.66 13.39 -0.20
C PRO A 55 -7.78 14.20 0.76
N THR A 56 -8.40 14.71 1.83
CA THR A 56 -7.71 15.50 2.86
C THR A 56 -7.09 14.64 3.95
N HIS A 57 -7.34 13.33 3.94
CA HIS A 57 -6.88 12.40 4.95
C HIS A 57 -6.28 11.14 4.33
N GLN A 58 -5.26 10.59 4.99
CA GLN A 58 -4.59 9.34 4.60
C GLN A 58 -5.52 8.10 4.61
N LEU A 59 -6.74 8.22 5.16
CA LEU A 59 -7.71 7.14 5.27
C LEU A 59 -8.53 6.96 3.99
N CYS A 60 -8.51 7.94 3.08
CA CYS A 60 -9.32 7.97 1.86
C CYS A 60 -8.74 7.11 0.71
N ILE A 61 -8.32 5.88 1.02
CA ILE A 61 -7.65 4.99 0.08
C ILE A 61 -8.59 4.64 -1.09
N GLU A 62 -9.87 4.40 -0.81
CA GLU A 62 -10.85 4.01 -1.82
C GLU A 62 -11.10 5.14 -2.81
N GLU A 63 -11.26 6.37 -2.33
CA GLU A 63 -11.44 7.57 -3.15
C GLU A 63 -10.19 7.84 -4.01
N VAL A 64 -8.99 7.67 -3.46
CA VAL A 64 -7.74 7.78 -4.24
C VAL A 64 -7.74 6.81 -5.42
N PHE A 65 -8.08 5.54 -5.19
CA PHE A 65 -8.08 4.54 -6.26
C PHE A 65 -9.23 4.69 -7.25
N GLN A 66 -10.37 5.22 -6.83
CA GLN A 66 -11.43 5.63 -7.77
C GLN A 66 -10.95 6.77 -8.69
N GLY A 67 -10.25 7.76 -8.13
CA GLY A 67 -9.63 8.83 -8.92
C GLY A 67 -8.61 8.30 -9.93
N ILE A 68 -7.78 7.34 -9.52
CA ILE A 68 -6.82 6.67 -10.42
C ILE A 68 -7.55 5.92 -11.56
N ASP A 69 -8.65 5.23 -11.26
CA ASP A 69 -9.43 4.50 -12.27
C ASP A 69 -10.04 5.48 -13.31
N ILE A 70 -10.52 6.65 -12.86
CA ILE A 70 -10.99 7.73 -13.75
C ILE A 70 -9.84 8.26 -14.62
N LEU A 71 -8.68 8.53 -14.02
CA LEU A 71 -7.50 9.05 -14.70
C LEU A 71 -7.02 8.06 -15.78
N LYS A 72 -6.97 6.78 -15.46
CA LYS A 72 -6.60 5.70 -16.39
C LYS A 72 -7.48 5.66 -17.63
N ASN A 73 -8.79 5.78 -17.45
CA ASN A 73 -9.74 5.68 -18.57
C ASN A 73 -9.66 6.86 -19.56
N ARG A 74 -9.01 7.96 -19.17
CA ARG A 74 -8.86 9.16 -20.01
C ARG A 74 -7.45 9.37 -20.54
N THR A 75 -6.46 8.76 -19.92
CA THR A 75 -5.08 8.89 -20.35
C THR A 75 -4.86 8.05 -21.61
N ALA A 76 -4.26 8.64 -22.64
CA ALA A 76 -3.86 7.89 -23.83
C ALA A 76 -2.90 6.75 -23.44
N GLN A 77 -3.15 5.56 -23.96
CA GLN A 77 -2.35 4.38 -23.66
C GLN A 77 -0.96 4.48 -24.30
N GLY A 78 0.02 3.88 -23.61
CA GLY A 78 1.41 3.85 -24.03
C GLY A 78 2.25 3.09 -23.01
N GLU A 79 3.29 2.39 -23.45
CA GLU A 79 4.01 1.39 -22.64
C GLU A 79 4.40 1.89 -21.23
N ALA A 80 4.95 3.10 -21.15
CA ALA A 80 5.41 3.68 -19.89
C ALA A 80 4.25 4.13 -18.97
N VAL A 81 3.12 4.55 -19.54
CA VAL A 81 1.89 4.91 -18.83
C VAL A 81 1.14 3.65 -18.36
N ASP A 82 1.13 2.62 -19.19
CA ASP A 82 0.55 1.33 -18.84
C ASP A 82 1.31 0.69 -17.68
N LYS A 83 2.63 0.85 -17.65
CA LYS A 83 3.47 0.46 -16.51
C LYS A 83 3.10 1.21 -15.24
N LEU A 84 2.87 2.53 -15.31
CA LEU A 84 2.43 3.34 -14.17
C LEU A 84 1.11 2.79 -13.58
N PHE A 85 0.09 2.60 -14.41
CA PHE A 85 -1.21 2.10 -13.94
C PHE A 85 -1.16 0.64 -13.47
N ARG A 86 -0.28 -0.19 -14.05
CA ARG A 86 -0.03 -1.54 -13.55
C ARG A 86 0.58 -1.51 -12.15
N ASN A 87 1.59 -0.68 -11.91
CA ASN A 87 2.21 -0.58 -10.61
C ASN A 87 1.22 -0.07 -9.55
N LEU A 88 0.40 0.94 -9.88
CA LEU A 88 -0.68 1.42 -8.99
C LEU A 88 -1.69 0.32 -8.65
N SER A 89 -2.06 -0.53 -9.63
CA SER A 89 -2.95 -1.68 -9.39
C SER A 89 -2.32 -2.71 -8.44
N LEU A 90 -1.02 -3.00 -8.59
CA LEU A 90 -0.30 -3.91 -7.68
C LEU A 90 -0.24 -3.34 -6.26
N ILE A 91 -0.04 -2.03 -6.10
CA ILE A 91 -0.09 -1.35 -4.80
C ILE A 91 -1.49 -1.46 -4.18
N LYS A 92 -2.56 -1.22 -4.97
CA LYS A 92 -3.96 -1.41 -4.52
C LYS A 92 -4.19 -2.83 -4.01
N GLN A 93 -3.76 -3.83 -4.78
CA GLN A 93 -3.92 -5.24 -4.41
C GLN A 93 -3.17 -5.58 -3.13
N HIS A 94 -1.96 -5.04 -2.95
CA HIS A 94 -1.21 -5.22 -1.71
C HIS A 94 -1.97 -4.65 -0.50
N ILE A 95 -2.48 -3.41 -0.61
CA ILE A 95 -3.25 -2.77 0.47
C ILE A 95 -4.51 -3.59 0.80
N GLU A 96 -5.27 -4.01 -0.21
CA GLU A 96 -6.47 -4.84 -0.01
C GLU A 96 -6.14 -6.19 0.63
N HIS A 97 -5.00 -6.79 0.29
CA HIS A 97 -4.52 -7.99 0.94
C HIS A 97 -4.16 -7.76 2.41
N GLN A 98 -3.53 -6.63 2.76
CA GLN A 98 -3.26 -6.29 4.16
C GLN A 98 -4.56 -6.01 4.94
N LYS A 99 -5.53 -5.28 4.36
CA LYS A 99 -6.86 -5.04 4.96
C LYS A 99 -7.55 -6.36 5.34
N LYS A 100 -7.48 -7.38 4.47
CA LYS A 100 -8.04 -8.72 4.76
C LYS A 100 -7.41 -9.41 5.98
N LYS A 101 -6.13 -9.15 6.28
CA LYS A 101 -5.46 -9.72 7.45
C LYS A 101 -5.94 -9.12 8.77
N CYS A 102 -6.49 -7.90 8.76
CA CYS A 102 -7.01 -7.25 9.97
C CYS A 102 -8.15 -8.04 10.64
N ALA A 103 -8.98 -8.75 9.85
CA ALA A 103 -10.13 -9.51 10.35
C ALA A 103 -9.82 -10.98 10.71
N GLY A 104 -8.56 -11.44 10.52
CA GLY A 104 -8.23 -12.86 10.53
C GLY A 104 -7.89 -13.47 11.90
N GLU A 105 -7.46 -12.66 12.88
CA GLU A 105 -6.95 -13.18 14.15
C GLU A 105 -7.83 -12.79 15.35
N ARG A 106 -8.24 -13.79 16.14
CA ARG A 106 -8.79 -13.54 17.48
C ARG A 106 -7.65 -13.23 18.45
N TRP A 107 -7.73 -12.11 19.15
CA TRP A 107 -6.72 -11.70 20.11
C TRP A 107 -7.17 -11.92 21.55
N ARG A 108 -6.21 -12.21 22.44
CA ARG A 108 -6.44 -12.11 23.88
C ARG A 108 -6.53 -10.63 24.27
N VAL A 109 -7.29 -10.33 25.32
CA VAL A 109 -7.54 -8.94 25.79
C VAL A 109 -6.26 -8.13 25.93
N LYS A 110 -5.20 -8.69 26.54
CA LYS A 110 -3.91 -8.00 26.67
C LYS A 110 -3.35 -7.54 25.32
N LYS A 111 -3.24 -8.45 24.34
CA LYS A 111 -2.72 -8.13 22.98
C LYS A 111 -3.58 -7.06 22.30
N PHE A 112 -4.89 -7.10 22.51
CA PHE A 112 -5.80 -6.07 22.01
C PHE A 112 -5.58 -4.71 22.66
N LEU A 113 -5.44 -4.63 23.99
CA LEU A 113 -5.17 -3.38 24.69
C LEU A 113 -3.80 -2.79 24.32
N ASP A 114 -2.78 -3.63 24.19
CA ASP A 114 -1.45 -3.22 23.73
C ASP A 114 -1.53 -2.60 22.32
N TYR A 115 -2.27 -3.23 21.40
CA TYR A 115 -2.50 -2.68 20.06
C TYR A 115 -3.35 -1.40 20.09
N LEU A 116 -4.39 -1.34 20.92
CA LEU A 116 -5.25 -0.17 21.07
C LEU A 116 -4.46 1.06 21.52
N GLN A 117 -3.51 0.88 22.44
CA GLN A 117 -2.64 1.97 22.89
C GLN A 117 -1.79 2.52 21.73
N VAL A 118 -1.20 1.64 20.91
CA VAL A 118 -0.44 2.06 19.72
C VAL A 118 -1.36 2.79 18.72
N PHE A 119 -2.55 2.23 18.47
CA PHE A 119 -3.53 2.81 17.56
C PHE A 119 -3.96 4.22 17.99
N LEU A 120 -4.32 4.40 19.26
CA LEU A 120 -4.66 5.72 19.81
C LEU A 120 -3.47 6.68 19.78
N GLY A 121 -2.25 6.18 19.97
CA GLY A 121 -1.02 6.95 19.79
C GLY A 121 -0.91 7.54 18.40
N VAL A 122 -1.08 6.72 17.36
CA VAL A 122 -1.06 7.16 15.95
C VAL A 122 -2.13 8.21 15.67
N ILE A 123 -3.36 8.02 16.16
CA ILE A 123 -4.42 9.03 16.03
C ILE A 123 -3.98 10.36 16.65
N ASN A 124 -3.41 10.31 17.85
CA ASN A 124 -3.04 11.50 18.59
C ASN A 124 -1.83 12.25 17.99
N THR A 125 -0.93 11.56 17.27
CA THR A 125 0.31 12.16 16.75
C THR A 125 0.31 12.42 15.25
N GLU A 126 -0.37 11.59 14.46
CA GLU A 126 -0.31 11.62 13.00
C GLU A 126 -1.61 12.11 12.36
N TRP A 127 -2.76 11.91 13.02
CA TRP A 127 -4.06 12.34 12.49
C TRP A 127 -4.50 13.70 13.06
N THR A 128 -3.76 14.24 14.03
CA THR A 128 -3.95 15.60 14.53
C THR A 128 -3.30 16.61 13.59
N THR A 129 -4.08 17.07 12.64
CA THR A 129 -3.95 18.44 12.13
C THR A 129 -5.31 19.09 12.25
N GLU A 130 -5.36 20.13 13.07
CA GLU A 130 -6.42 21.14 13.14
C GLU A 130 -7.08 21.34 11.76
N SER A 131 -8.42 21.24 11.74
CA SER A 131 -9.23 21.81 10.66
C SER A 131 -9.36 23.31 10.85
#